data_AF-A0A0S8K8B8-F1
#
_entry.id   AF-A0A0S8K8B8-F1
#
_cell.length_a   1.000
_cell.length_b   1.000
_cell.length_c   1.000
_cell.angle_alpha   90.00
_cell.angle_beta   90.00
_cell.angle_gamma   90.00
#
_symmetry.space_group_name_H-M   'P 1'
#
loop_
_entity.id
_entity.type
_entity.pdbx_description
1 polymer ?
#
loop_
_entity_poly.entity_id
_entity_poly.type
_entity_poly.pdbx_seq_one_letter_code
_entity_poly.pdbx_strand_id
1 'polypeptide(L)'
;MKDTRTHFFSRRLLGILLIGTGLLLLTGPSEAAYRVTGLEVFSMERGPAITIKADGPVNYRYFAIGEPEPRLVVDFSDAVHALPRYHFVNLGTPLITRIRTSQYRPYPEPVVRIVLDMPKLLAFQMGLHEGEKDRLVIQLEAPADSVAGAQTVVPEPERAVEQVQGETQPPPEEHPQAVEKAPVVPPSPPDSTGSPEEASAPQKPEKVSSPELLALGFREPVSYSSGGRRDPFLSLPAQQETAFGEAPLPNVEKLTIVGILQGVDGYRALAQDDKENGYVLRKGDRVLYGYVTRIEEQRVVFRLNRRGLDRTVILKLSQ
;
A
#
# COMPACT_ATOMS: atom_id res chain seq x y z
N MET A 1 -14.11 -14.03 -78.18
CA MET A 1 -14.47 -12.92 -79.09
C MET A 1 -15.89 -13.20 -79.61
N LYS A 2 -16.88 -12.35 -79.29
CA LYS A 2 -18.33 -12.48 -79.65
C LYS A 2 -18.99 -13.76 -79.10
N ASP A 3 -19.83 -13.76 -78.05
CA ASP A 3 -21.06 -12.98 -77.74
C ASP A 3 -22.22 -13.29 -78.71
N THR A 4 -23.24 -13.99 -78.20
CA THR A 4 -24.61 -14.03 -78.73
C THR A 4 -25.61 -14.24 -77.59
N ARG A 5 -26.54 -13.29 -77.43
CA ARG A 5 -27.66 -13.22 -76.46
C ARG A 5 -28.85 -14.08 -76.95
N THR A 6 -30.01 -14.28 -76.31
CA THR A 6 -30.66 -13.76 -75.08
C THR A 6 -31.56 -14.91 -74.50
N HIS A 7 -32.83 -14.90 -74.02
CA HIS A 7 -33.89 -13.91 -73.72
C HIS A 7 -34.93 -14.51 -72.72
N PHE A 8 -35.58 -13.68 -71.88
CA PHE A 8 -36.80 -13.98 -71.08
C PHE A 8 -36.66 -15.07 -69.96
N PHE A 9 -37.53 -15.17 -68.93
CA PHE A 9 -38.93 -14.72 -68.78
C PHE A 9 -39.29 -14.04 -67.42
N SER A 10 -40.52 -13.55 -67.33
CA SER A 10 -41.10 -12.60 -66.35
C SER A 10 -41.00 -12.88 -64.84
N ARG A 11 -40.69 -11.80 -64.12
CA ARG A 11 -41.31 -11.30 -62.86
C ARG A 11 -42.57 -12.04 -62.37
N ARG A 12 -42.66 -12.25 -61.04
CA ARG A 12 -43.84 -11.91 -60.20
C ARG A 12 -43.40 -11.40 -58.82
N LEU A 13 -44.33 -10.77 -58.09
CA LEU A 13 -44.14 -10.03 -56.83
C LEU A 13 -44.93 -10.70 -55.68
N LEU A 14 -44.77 -10.19 -54.45
CA LEU A 14 -45.44 -10.62 -53.19
C LEU A 14 -45.04 -12.04 -52.71
N GLY A 15 -44.82 -12.31 -51.42
CA GLY A 15 -44.70 -11.45 -50.23
C GLY A 15 -45.58 -11.90 -49.07
N ILE A 16 -45.02 -12.01 -47.86
CA ILE A 16 -45.70 -11.85 -46.55
C ILE A 16 -44.67 -11.90 -45.41
N LEU A 17 -44.91 -11.01 -44.45
CA LEU A 17 -44.34 -10.86 -43.11
C LEU A 17 -44.10 -12.16 -42.32
N LEU A 18 -42.95 -12.26 -41.65
CA LEU A 18 -42.85 -12.94 -40.35
C LEU A 18 -42.10 -12.03 -39.36
N ILE A 19 -42.75 -11.68 -38.25
CA ILE A 19 -42.15 -10.93 -37.15
C ILE A 19 -41.39 -11.94 -36.27
N GLY A 20 -40.09 -12.07 -36.52
CA GLY A 20 -39.19 -12.96 -35.78
C GLY A 20 -38.35 -12.20 -34.76
N THR A 21 -38.59 -12.44 -33.48
CA THR A 21 -37.82 -11.87 -32.35
C THR A 21 -36.33 -12.13 -32.49
N GLY A 22 -35.54 -11.06 -32.58
CA GLY A 22 -34.09 -11.10 -32.72
C GLY A 22 -33.42 -9.91 -32.04
N LEU A 23 -33.74 -9.65 -30.76
CA LEU A 23 -32.98 -8.70 -29.95
C LEU A 23 -31.59 -9.29 -29.68
N LEU A 24 -30.67 -9.06 -30.61
CA LEU A 24 -29.27 -9.43 -30.46
C LEU A 24 -28.64 -8.53 -29.39
N LEU A 25 -28.80 -8.93 -28.13
CA LEU A 25 -28.01 -8.44 -27.02
C LEU A 25 -26.55 -8.82 -27.30
N LEU A 26 -25.84 -7.90 -27.94
CA LEU A 26 -24.37 -7.84 -27.94
C LEU A 26 -23.89 -7.45 -26.53
N THR A 27 -24.21 -8.29 -25.55
CA THR A 27 -23.39 -8.45 -24.35
C THR A 27 -22.08 -9.08 -24.80
N GLY A 28 -21.21 -8.26 -25.38
CA GLY A 28 -19.78 -8.55 -25.34
C GLY A 28 -19.38 -8.79 -23.88
N PRO A 29 -18.36 -9.62 -23.62
CA PRO A 29 -17.93 -9.85 -22.25
C PRO A 29 -17.62 -8.51 -21.60
N SER A 30 -18.28 -8.23 -20.47
CA SER A 30 -17.77 -7.28 -19.49
C SER A 30 -16.54 -7.95 -18.88
N GLU A 31 -15.42 -7.90 -19.61
CA GLU A 31 -14.19 -8.59 -19.27
C GLU A 31 -13.78 -8.16 -17.86
N ALA A 32 -13.74 -9.13 -16.94
CA ALA A 32 -13.62 -8.83 -15.53
C ALA A 32 -12.24 -8.23 -15.28
N ALA A 33 -12.22 -6.98 -14.77
CA ALA A 33 -11.01 -6.19 -14.64
C ALA A 33 -9.89 -6.97 -13.93
N TYR A 34 -8.79 -7.17 -14.64
CA TYR A 34 -7.70 -8.04 -14.20
C TYR A 34 -6.98 -7.45 -12.98
N ARG A 35 -6.36 -8.29 -12.17
CA ARG A 35 -5.73 -7.89 -10.92
C ARG A 35 -4.24 -7.66 -11.14
N VAL A 36 -3.70 -6.53 -10.70
CA VAL A 36 -2.25 -6.34 -10.59
C VAL A 36 -1.80 -6.98 -9.27
N THR A 37 -1.13 -8.12 -9.36
CA THR A 37 -0.88 -9.06 -8.24
C THR A 37 0.55 -9.01 -7.70
N GLY A 38 1.54 -8.80 -8.57
CA GLY A 38 2.96 -8.85 -8.21
C GLY A 38 3.74 -7.62 -8.64
N LEU A 39 4.73 -7.24 -7.83
CA LEU A 39 5.74 -6.23 -8.17
C LEU A 39 7.08 -6.64 -7.57
N GLU A 40 8.08 -6.80 -8.44
CA GLU A 40 9.44 -7.22 -8.11
C GLU A 40 10.44 -6.23 -8.74
N VAL A 41 11.59 -6.04 -8.09
CA VAL A 41 12.69 -5.21 -8.59
C VAL A 41 13.97 -6.03 -8.55
N PHE A 42 14.67 -6.10 -9.68
CA PHE A 42 15.90 -6.85 -9.87
C PHE A 42 17.02 -5.89 -10.26
N SER A 43 18.17 -5.96 -9.59
CA SER A 43 19.37 -5.23 -10.00
C SER A 43 20.08 -6.01 -11.13
N MET A 44 20.28 -5.37 -12.28
CA MET A 44 21.00 -5.93 -13.43
C MET A 44 22.14 -4.99 -13.85
N GLU A 45 23.10 -5.48 -14.64
CA GLU A 45 24.30 -4.71 -15.05
C GLU A 45 23.97 -3.37 -15.74
N ARG A 46 22.89 -3.34 -16.54
CA ARG A 46 22.41 -2.14 -17.23
C ARG A 46 21.59 -1.19 -16.35
N GLY A 47 21.31 -1.54 -15.10
CA GLY A 47 20.38 -0.84 -14.21
C GLY A 47 19.23 -1.75 -13.74
N PRO A 48 18.35 -1.26 -12.86
CA PRO A 48 17.28 -2.06 -12.30
C PRO A 48 16.17 -2.36 -13.31
N ALA A 49 15.71 -3.62 -13.31
CA ALA A 49 14.48 -4.05 -13.96
C ALA A 49 13.34 -4.13 -12.95
N ILE A 50 12.18 -3.57 -13.27
CA ILE A 50 10.95 -3.66 -12.49
C ILE A 50 10.00 -4.58 -13.23
N THR A 51 9.59 -5.68 -12.59
CA THR A 51 8.66 -6.66 -13.14
C THR A 51 7.31 -6.52 -12.42
N ILE A 52 6.25 -6.26 -13.18
CA ILE A 52 4.88 -6.12 -12.68
C ILE A 52 4.06 -7.27 -13.26
N LYS A 53 3.37 -8.01 -12.39
CA LYS A 53 2.59 -9.21 -12.74
C LYS A 53 1.11 -8.98 -12.50
N ALA A 54 0.29 -9.58 -13.36
CA ALA A 54 -1.16 -9.61 -13.25
C ALA A 54 -1.69 -11.07 -13.21
N ASP A 55 -3.00 -11.24 -13.20
CA ASP A 55 -3.68 -12.53 -13.44
C ASP A 55 -4.37 -12.61 -14.82
N GLY A 56 -4.14 -11.60 -15.68
CA GLY A 56 -4.66 -11.52 -17.04
C GLY A 56 -3.84 -10.56 -17.93
N PRO A 57 -4.12 -10.49 -19.24
CA PRO A 57 -3.35 -9.67 -20.18
C PRO A 57 -3.36 -8.17 -19.83
N VAL A 58 -2.18 -7.56 -19.69
CA VAL A 58 -2.08 -6.18 -19.22
C VAL A 58 -2.21 -5.14 -20.33
N ASN A 59 -3.18 -4.24 -20.18
CA ASN A 59 -3.35 -3.05 -21.02
C ASN A 59 -2.80 -1.83 -20.27
N TYR A 60 -1.71 -1.23 -20.76
CA TYR A 60 -1.04 -0.13 -20.07
C TYR A 60 -0.76 1.08 -20.96
N ARG A 61 -0.65 2.25 -20.32
CA ARG A 61 -0.08 3.49 -20.89
C ARG A 61 0.94 4.04 -19.90
N TYR A 62 1.83 4.92 -20.35
CA TYR A 62 2.83 5.53 -19.49
C TYR A 62 3.13 6.98 -19.86
N PHE A 63 3.67 7.73 -18.91
CA PHE A 63 4.20 9.07 -19.12
C PHE A 63 5.24 9.43 -18.05
N ALA A 64 6.21 10.25 -18.41
CA ALA A 64 7.18 10.81 -17.48
C ALA A 64 6.72 12.18 -16.95
N ILE A 65 7.07 12.47 -15.71
CA ILE A 65 7.03 13.80 -15.10
C ILE A 65 8.49 14.20 -14.85
N GLY A 66 8.86 15.42 -15.25
CA GLY A 66 10.19 15.99 -15.05
C GLY A 66 10.39 16.61 -13.67
N GLU A 67 11.25 17.62 -13.61
CA GLU A 67 11.54 18.39 -12.40
C GLU A 67 10.30 19.16 -11.88
N PRO A 68 10.22 19.46 -10.56
CA PRO A 68 11.22 19.20 -9.51
C PRO A 68 11.17 17.78 -8.92
N GLU A 69 10.19 16.95 -9.29
CA GLU A 69 10.05 15.58 -8.78
C GLU A 69 9.97 14.56 -9.94
N PRO A 70 11.11 14.07 -10.45
CA PRO A 70 11.16 13.12 -11.55
C PRO A 70 10.44 11.81 -11.24
N ARG A 71 9.44 11.46 -12.05
CA ARG A 71 8.59 10.28 -11.86
C ARG A 71 8.27 9.62 -13.19
N LEU A 72 8.33 8.29 -13.25
CA LEU A 72 7.71 7.51 -14.33
C LEU A 72 6.37 6.98 -13.84
N VAL A 73 5.29 7.32 -14.55
CA VAL A 73 3.92 6.88 -14.24
C VAL A 73 3.50 5.83 -15.27
N VAL A 74 2.97 4.71 -14.79
CA VAL A 74 2.39 3.63 -15.60
C VAL A 74 0.96 3.39 -15.12
N ASP A 75 0.00 3.55 -16.04
CA ASP A 75 -1.43 3.37 -15.79
C ASP A 75 -1.93 2.11 -16.51
N PHE A 76 -2.26 1.09 -15.72
CA PHE A 76 -2.90 -0.14 -16.18
C PHE A 76 -4.41 0.11 -16.27
N SER A 77 -4.98 -0.04 -17.46
CA SER A 77 -6.40 0.17 -17.75
C SER A 77 -7.16 -1.16 -17.59
N ASP A 78 -8.42 -1.07 -17.17
CA ASP A 78 -9.29 -2.21 -16.88
C ASP A 78 -8.70 -3.15 -15.82
N ALA A 79 -8.11 -2.54 -14.79
CA ALA A 79 -7.28 -3.19 -13.79
C ALA A 79 -7.69 -2.88 -12.33
N VAL A 80 -7.59 -3.88 -11.45
CA VAL A 80 -7.82 -3.79 -10.00
C VAL A 80 -6.50 -3.95 -9.24
N HIS A 81 -6.28 -3.11 -8.23
CA HIS A 81 -5.10 -3.16 -7.36
C HIS A 81 -5.22 -4.36 -6.39
N ALA A 82 -4.32 -5.33 -6.53
CA ALA A 82 -4.22 -6.49 -5.65
C ALA A 82 -2.81 -6.70 -5.06
N LEU A 83 -1.94 -5.68 -5.16
CA LEU A 83 -0.59 -5.71 -4.61
C LEU A 83 -0.64 -5.69 -3.08
N PRO A 84 0.27 -6.42 -2.38
CA PRO A 84 0.23 -6.54 -0.92
C PRO A 84 0.50 -5.21 -0.19
N ARG A 85 1.02 -4.18 -0.87
CA ARG A 85 1.34 -2.86 -0.30
C ARG A 85 1.22 -1.76 -1.36
N TYR A 86 0.89 -0.55 -0.90
CA TYR A 86 0.81 0.67 -1.75
C TYR A 86 2.15 1.37 -1.95
N HIS A 87 3.16 1.09 -1.12
CA HIS A 87 4.48 1.72 -1.18
C HIS A 87 5.60 0.69 -1.00
N PHE A 88 6.64 0.80 -1.81
CA PHE A 88 7.85 0.01 -1.76
C PHE A 88 9.05 0.98 -1.67
N VAL A 89 9.97 0.71 -0.75
CA VAL A 89 11.18 1.50 -0.45
C VAL A 89 12.32 0.53 -0.15
N ASN A 90 13.56 1.03 -0.06
CA ASN A 90 14.78 0.22 0.14
C ASN A 90 14.95 -0.85 -0.96
N LEU A 91 14.80 -0.43 -2.21
CA LEU A 91 14.61 -1.29 -3.40
C LEU A 91 15.90 -1.97 -3.93
N GLY A 92 16.99 -1.98 -3.16
CA GLY A 92 18.29 -2.50 -3.61
C GLY A 92 18.97 -1.68 -4.71
N THR A 93 18.45 -0.49 -5.03
CA THR A 93 19.00 0.43 -6.05
C THR A 93 18.85 1.90 -5.61
N PRO A 94 19.84 2.78 -5.86
CA PRO A 94 19.71 4.22 -5.61
C PRO A 94 18.91 4.94 -6.72
N LEU A 95 18.68 4.29 -7.85
CA LEU A 95 18.05 4.89 -9.04
C LEU A 95 16.52 5.05 -8.90
N ILE A 96 15.90 4.39 -7.92
CA ILE A 96 14.48 4.47 -7.59
C ILE A 96 14.35 4.71 -6.09
N THR A 97 13.85 5.89 -5.67
CA THR A 97 13.73 6.23 -4.25
C THR A 97 12.54 5.54 -3.59
N ARG A 98 11.44 5.40 -4.34
CA ARG A 98 10.19 4.76 -3.91
C ARG A 98 9.39 4.31 -5.12
N ILE A 99 8.69 3.18 -5.01
CA ILE A 99 7.57 2.85 -5.91
C ILE A 99 6.27 3.04 -5.14
N ARG A 100 5.34 3.82 -5.73
CA ARG A 100 3.97 4.00 -5.25
C ARG A 100 3.00 3.25 -6.15
N THR A 101 1.98 2.63 -5.59
CA THR A 101 0.92 1.95 -6.33
C THR A 101 -0.44 2.28 -5.72
N SER A 102 -1.48 2.43 -6.54
CA SER A 102 -2.85 2.68 -6.06
C SER A 102 -3.90 2.31 -7.10
N GLN A 103 -5.13 2.06 -6.66
CA GLN A 103 -6.30 2.22 -7.53
C GLN A 103 -6.47 3.73 -7.80
N TYR A 104 -6.18 4.18 -9.02
CA TYR A 104 -6.29 5.59 -9.41
C TYR A 104 -7.70 5.95 -9.85
N ARG A 105 -8.39 5.03 -10.54
CA ARG A 105 -9.83 5.09 -10.78
C ARG A 105 -10.45 3.74 -10.39
N PRO A 106 -11.50 3.67 -9.55
CA PRO A 106 -12.13 2.40 -9.18
C PRO A 106 -13.29 1.99 -10.09
N TYR A 107 -13.92 2.95 -10.77
CA TYR A 107 -15.13 2.79 -11.59
C TYR A 107 -15.32 4.05 -12.48
N PRO A 108 -15.96 4.00 -13.66
CA PRO A 108 -16.44 2.80 -14.39
C PRO A 108 -15.32 2.01 -15.06
N GLU A 109 -14.29 2.70 -15.55
CA GLU A 109 -13.07 2.14 -16.13
C GLU A 109 -12.02 2.02 -15.01
N PRO A 110 -11.77 0.84 -14.42
CA PRO A 110 -10.86 0.73 -13.29
C PRO A 110 -9.41 0.88 -13.77
N VAL A 111 -8.63 1.75 -13.12
CA VAL A 111 -7.23 2.03 -13.47
C VAL A 111 -6.34 1.85 -12.25
N VAL A 112 -5.32 0.99 -12.35
CA VAL A 112 -4.21 0.92 -11.37
C VAL A 112 -3.08 1.81 -11.84
N ARG A 113 -2.65 2.73 -10.99
CA ARG A 113 -1.47 3.58 -11.23
C ARG A 113 -0.28 3.05 -10.46
N ILE A 114 0.85 2.94 -11.13
CA ILE A 114 2.17 2.67 -10.55
C ILE A 114 3.06 3.87 -10.86
N VAL A 115 3.79 4.36 -9.87
CA VAL A 115 4.69 5.52 -9.98
C VAL A 115 6.05 5.15 -9.43
N LEU A 116 7.08 5.24 -10.27
CA LEU A 116 8.48 5.12 -9.88
C LEU A 116 8.98 6.53 -9.59
N ASP A 117 9.22 6.84 -8.31
CA ASP A 117 9.84 8.09 -7.88
C ASP A 117 11.36 7.94 -8.02
N MET A 118 12.02 8.85 -8.73
CA MET A 118 13.45 8.76 -9.08
C MET A 118 14.18 10.07 -8.71
N PRO A 119 15.49 10.02 -8.39
CA PRO A 119 16.25 11.24 -8.07
C PRO A 119 16.52 12.10 -9.32
N LYS A 120 16.48 11.49 -10.51
CA LYS A 120 16.61 12.10 -11.83
C LYS A 120 15.79 11.27 -12.82
N LEU A 121 15.25 11.88 -13.88
CA LEU A 121 14.62 11.10 -14.95
C LEU A 121 15.71 10.34 -15.73
N LEU A 122 15.52 9.03 -15.89
CA LEU A 122 16.43 8.13 -16.59
C LEU A 122 15.87 7.74 -17.96
N ALA A 123 16.74 7.27 -18.85
CA ALA A 123 16.31 6.49 -20.01
C ALA A 123 15.76 5.13 -19.54
N PHE A 124 14.74 4.62 -20.24
CA PHE A 124 14.11 3.35 -19.90
C PHE A 124 13.55 2.67 -21.15
N GLN A 125 13.46 1.36 -21.07
CA GLN A 125 12.80 0.50 -22.05
C GLN A 125 11.68 -0.26 -21.34
N MET A 126 10.55 -0.46 -22.00
CA MET A 126 9.40 -1.13 -21.39
C MET A 126 8.66 -1.98 -22.42
N GLY A 127 8.27 -3.19 -22.01
CA GLY A 127 7.57 -4.14 -22.86
C GLY A 127 6.97 -5.30 -22.07
N LEU A 128 6.10 -6.07 -22.72
CA LEU A 128 5.64 -7.34 -22.18
C LEU A 128 6.80 -8.34 -22.16
N HIS A 129 6.83 -9.23 -21.18
CA HIS A 129 7.79 -10.33 -21.15
C HIS A 129 7.51 -11.30 -22.30
N GLU A 130 8.54 -11.96 -22.84
CA GLU A 130 8.41 -12.73 -24.08
C GLU A 130 7.43 -13.91 -23.89
N GLY A 131 6.34 -13.91 -24.67
CA GLY A 131 5.23 -14.87 -24.55
C GLY A 131 4.21 -14.59 -23.44
N GLU A 132 4.55 -13.79 -22.42
CA GLU A 132 3.73 -13.52 -21.23
C GLU A 132 3.02 -12.17 -21.30
N LYS A 133 1.72 -12.18 -21.66
CA LYS A 133 0.91 -10.95 -21.76
C LYS A 133 0.49 -10.37 -20.42
N ASP A 134 0.61 -11.13 -19.34
CA ASP A 134 0.28 -10.80 -17.95
C ASP A 134 1.45 -10.13 -17.20
N ARG A 135 2.63 -10.03 -17.83
CA ARG A 135 3.87 -9.55 -17.20
C ARG A 135 4.47 -8.36 -17.94
N LEU A 136 4.48 -7.19 -17.31
CA LEU A 136 5.16 -5.99 -17.80
C LEU A 136 6.57 -5.90 -17.19
N VAL A 137 7.57 -5.61 -18.02
CA VAL A 137 8.96 -5.36 -17.61
C VAL A 137 9.35 -3.93 -17.96
N ILE A 138 9.92 -3.22 -16.99
CA ILE A 138 10.49 -1.87 -17.14
C ILE A 138 11.98 -1.95 -16.83
N GLN A 139 12.84 -1.84 -17.84
CA GLN A 139 14.29 -1.75 -17.65
C GLN A 139 14.68 -0.27 -17.57
N LEU A 140 15.22 0.18 -16.44
CA LEU A 140 15.87 1.50 -16.35
C LEU A 140 17.33 1.39 -16.79
N GLU A 141 17.82 2.39 -17.54
CA GLU A 141 19.22 2.48 -17.91
C GLU A 141 19.99 3.26 -16.84
N ALA A 142 20.98 2.61 -16.23
CA ALA A 142 21.88 3.25 -15.28
C ALA A 142 22.81 4.24 -16.01
N PRO A 143 23.01 5.45 -15.47
CA PRO A 143 24.10 6.32 -15.90
C PRO A 143 25.44 5.58 -15.74
N ALA A 144 26.38 5.78 -16.67
CA ALA A 144 27.69 5.12 -16.62
C ALA A 144 28.43 5.33 -15.28
N ASP A 145 28.26 6.50 -14.67
CA ASP A 145 28.86 6.86 -13.38
C ASP A 145 28.25 6.11 -12.17
N SER A 146 27.11 5.42 -12.36
CA SER A 146 26.35 4.78 -11.27
C SER A 146 26.69 3.31 -11.01
N VAL A 147 27.43 2.64 -11.91
CA VAL A 147 27.81 1.22 -11.74
C VAL A 147 29.11 1.02 -10.95
N ALA A 148 29.89 2.07 -10.71
CA ALA A 148 31.18 1.99 -9.99
C ALA A 148 31.07 1.73 -8.47
N GLY A 149 29.86 1.67 -7.90
CA GLY A 149 29.62 1.49 -6.46
C GLY A 149 29.63 0.04 -5.97
N ALA A 150 29.57 -0.95 -6.86
CA ALA A 150 29.48 -2.37 -6.49
C ALA A 150 30.88 -2.99 -6.24
N GLN A 151 31.57 -2.55 -5.19
CA GLN A 151 32.83 -3.20 -4.78
C GLN A 151 32.58 -4.60 -4.22
N THR A 152 33.23 -5.59 -4.83
CA THR A 152 33.19 -6.99 -4.40
C THR A 152 33.86 -7.13 -3.02
N VAL A 153 33.06 -7.27 -1.96
CA VAL A 153 33.56 -7.72 -0.66
C VAL A 153 33.88 -9.21 -0.76
N VAL A 154 35.09 -9.52 -1.22
CA VAL A 154 35.68 -10.85 -1.10
C VAL A 154 36.02 -11.06 0.38
N PRO A 155 35.45 -12.05 1.08
CA PRO A 155 35.86 -12.36 2.44
C PRO A 155 37.23 -13.05 2.41
N GLU A 156 38.29 -12.31 2.75
CA GLU A 156 39.62 -12.87 2.94
C GLU A 156 39.63 -13.80 4.17
N PRO A 157 40.04 -15.07 4.04
CA PRO A 157 39.92 -16.05 5.12
C PRO A 157 41.09 -15.92 6.13
N GLU A 158 41.06 -14.87 6.94
CA GLU A 158 42.08 -14.63 7.97
C GLU A 158 42.06 -15.73 9.05
N ARG A 159 43.26 -16.17 9.44
CA ARG A 159 43.46 -17.32 10.35
C ARG A 159 43.48 -16.92 11.82
N ALA A 160 43.09 -17.86 12.66
CA ALA A 160 43.03 -17.71 14.10
C ALA A 160 44.39 -17.46 14.78
N VAL A 161 44.39 -16.54 15.74
CA VAL A 161 45.20 -16.50 16.97
C VAL A 161 44.22 -15.97 18.03
N GLU A 162 43.65 -16.78 18.91
CA GLU A 162 44.18 -17.36 20.15
C GLU A 162 44.20 -16.38 21.35
N GLN A 163 44.13 -16.91 22.57
CA GLN A 163 43.49 -16.28 23.73
C GLN A 163 44.42 -15.36 24.55
N VAL A 164 43.82 -14.36 25.23
CA VAL A 164 44.30 -13.83 26.52
C VAL A 164 43.10 -13.63 27.45
N GLN A 165 43.21 -14.08 28.69
CA GLN A 165 42.22 -13.88 29.76
C GLN A 165 42.52 -12.61 30.58
N GLY A 166 41.49 -12.01 31.18
CA GLY A 166 41.66 -10.89 32.11
C GLY A 166 40.38 -10.61 32.90
N GLU A 167 40.36 -11.00 34.18
CA GLU A 167 39.25 -10.70 35.09
C GLU A 167 39.25 -9.23 35.54
N THR A 168 38.06 -8.68 35.78
CA THR A 168 37.82 -7.72 36.88
C THR A 168 36.38 -7.88 37.34
N GLN A 169 36.18 -8.14 38.63
CA GLN A 169 34.86 -8.24 39.25
C GLN A 169 34.38 -6.87 39.79
N PRO A 170 33.06 -6.62 39.93
CA PRO A 170 32.55 -5.34 40.39
C PRO A 170 32.54 -5.21 41.93
N PRO A 171 32.75 -4.00 42.49
CA PRO A 171 32.46 -3.70 43.90
C PRO A 171 30.94 -3.62 44.19
N PRO A 172 30.47 -4.05 45.38
CA PRO A 172 29.08 -3.94 45.84
C PRO A 172 28.82 -2.71 46.74
N GLU A 173 27.72 -2.73 47.52
CA GLU A 173 27.33 -1.82 48.63
C GLU A 173 26.85 -0.40 48.26
N GLU A 174 25.88 0.23 48.95
CA GLU A 174 24.71 -0.31 49.68
C GLU A 174 23.61 0.79 49.83
N HIS A 175 22.39 0.43 50.24
CA HIS A 175 21.29 1.36 50.56
C HIS A 175 21.33 1.77 52.05
N PRO A 176 20.83 2.97 52.47
CA PRO A 176 19.44 3.03 52.96
C PRO A 176 18.71 4.41 52.92
N GLN A 177 17.42 4.39 53.33
CA GLN A 177 16.51 5.51 53.67
C GLN A 177 16.00 6.38 52.49
N ALA A 178 14.69 6.59 52.20
CA ALA A 178 13.38 6.42 52.87
C ALA A 178 12.79 7.68 53.57
N VAL A 179 11.92 8.40 52.83
CA VAL A 179 10.87 9.35 53.28
C VAL A 179 9.75 9.19 52.23
N GLU A 180 8.59 8.57 52.49
CA GLU A 180 7.46 8.86 53.40
C GLU A 180 6.40 9.85 52.86
N LYS A 181 5.27 9.26 52.41
CA LYS A 181 3.86 9.74 52.36
C LYS A 181 3.42 10.98 51.55
N ALA A 182 2.72 10.64 50.46
CA ALA A 182 1.33 11.05 50.18
C ALA A 182 1.05 12.51 49.70
N PRO A 183 -0.21 12.89 49.36
CA PRO A 183 -0.76 12.52 48.05
C PRO A 183 -1.30 13.73 47.25
N VAL A 184 -1.16 13.71 45.92
CA VAL A 184 -1.75 14.72 45.02
C VAL A 184 -3.04 14.22 44.39
N VAL A 185 -4.11 15.02 44.51
CA VAL A 185 -5.48 14.72 44.10
C VAL A 185 -5.70 15.01 42.60
N PRO A 186 -6.46 14.19 41.85
CA PRO A 186 -6.78 14.46 40.45
C PRO A 186 -7.85 15.56 40.30
N PRO A 187 -7.74 16.46 39.29
CA PRO A 187 -8.81 17.42 38.98
C PRO A 187 -9.92 16.76 38.15
N SER A 188 -11.11 16.66 38.74
CA SER A 188 -12.36 16.37 38.01
C SER A 188 -12.91 17.63 37.31
N PRO A 189 -13.70 17.50 36.23
CA PRO A 189 -14.21 18.64 35.47
C PRO A 189 -15.33 19.41 36.21
N PRO A 190 -15.56 20.70 35.89
CA PRO A 190 -16.77 21.41 36.28
C PRO A 190 -17.96 20.89 35.47
N ASP A 191 -19.07 20.62 36.14
CA ASP A 191 -20.30 20.10 35.54
C ASP A 191 -21.38 21.20 35.41
N SER A 192 -22.25 21.03 34.42
CA SER A 192 -23.63 21.54 34.29
C SER A 192 -24.03 22.93 34.84
N THR A 193 -24.64 23.75 33.97
CA THR A 193 -26.10 24.08 34.00
C THR A 193 -26.45 25.00 32.83
N GLY A 194 -27.46 24.67 32.02
CA GLY A 194 -27.87 25.53 30.87
C GLY A 194 -28.81 24.87 29.86
N SER A 195 -30.07 24.63 30.25
CA SER A 195 -31.19 24.16 29.40
C SER A 195 -32.51 24.44 30.17
N PRO A 196 -33.70 24.61 29.53
CA PRO A 196 -34.08 24.19 28.18
C PRO A 196 -34.73 25.30 27.32
N GLU A 197 -35.47 24.88 26.28
CA GLU A 197 -36.34 25.66 25.38
C GLU A 197 -35.62 26.64 24.42
N GLU A 198 -36.15 26.95 23.23
CA GLU A 198 -37.47 26.63 22.63
C GLU A 198 -37.32 26.08 21.19
N ALA A 199 -38.37 25.45 20.65
CA ALA A 199 -38.35 24.87 19.30
C ALA A 199 -38.69 25.90 18.20
N SER A 200 -38.08 25.76 17.02
CA SER A 200 -38.54 26.43 15.79
C SER A 200 -38.21 25.61 14.54
N ALA A 201 -39.22 25.44 13.68
CA ALA A 201 -39.14 24.66 12.45
C ALA A 201 -38.38 25.43 11.34
N PRO A 202 -37.75 24.74 10.36
CA PRO A 202 -36.95 25.39 9.34
C PRO A 202 -37.78 26.28 8.42
N GLN A 203 -37.45 27.57 8.36
CA GLN A 203 -38.02 28.49 7.39
C GLN A 203 -37.43 28.27 5.99
N LYS A 204 -38.31 28.34 4.99
CA LYS A 204 -38.02 28.21 3.56
C LYS A 204 -37.13 29.38 3.10
N PRO A 205 -36.06 29.16 2.31
CA PRO A 205 -35.17 30.23 1.91
C PRO A 205 -35.86 31.21 0.94
N GLU A 206 -36.04 32.45 1.38
CA GLU A 206 -36.46 33.55 0.51
C GLU A 206 -35.28 34.11 -0.30
N LYS A 207 -35.61 34.77 -1.41
CA LYS A 207 -34.68 35.05 -2.51
C LYS A 207 -34.00 36.41 -2.33
N VAL A 208 -33.02 36.49 -1.43
CA VAL A 208 -32.26 37.73 -1.18
C VAL A 208 -31.41 38.11 -2.39
N SER A 209 -31.73 39.25 -3.01
CA SER A 209 -30.97 39.85 -4.11
C SER A 209 -30.39 41.20 -3.71
N SER A 210 -29.10 41.23 -3.34
CA SER A 210 -28.35 42.45 -3.05
C SER A 210 -27.03 42.48 -3.85
N PRO A 211 -26.75 43.53 -4.66
CA PRO A 211 -25.64 43.55 -5.60
C PRO A 211 -24.29 44.00 -4.96
N GLU A 212 -23.98 43.52 -3.75
CA GLU A 212 -22.93 44.09 -2.88
C GLU A 212 -21.77 43.11 -2.58
N LEU A 213 -21.47 42.18 -3.50
CA LEU A 213 -20.37 41.21 -3.40
C LEU A 213 -19.25 41.42 -4.45
N LEU A 214 -19.18 42.60 -5.05
CA LEU A 214 -18.21 42.94 -6.11
C LEU A 214 -16.95 43.69 -5.62
N ALA A 215 -16.82 43.94 -4.32
CA ALA A 215 -15.83 44.87 -3.75
C ALA A 215 -14.82 44.25 -2.76
N LEU A 216 -14.83 42.94 -2.55
CA LEU A 216 -13.77 42.23 -1.81
C LEU A 216 -13.24 41.06 -2.64
N GLY A 217 -11.91 40.93 -2.67
CA GLY A 217 -11.20 40.08 -3.62
C GLY A 217 -11.53 38.60 -3.53
N PHE A 218 -11.24 37.89 -4.63
CA PHE A 218 -11.38 36.46 -4.84
C PHE A 218 -11.16 35.63 -3.55
N ARG A 219 -12.24 35.06 -3.01
CA ARG A 219 -12.10 33.95 -2.06
C ARG A 219 -11.54 32.77 -2.83
N GLU A 220 -10.35 32.32 -2.46
CA GLU A 220 -9.74 31.12 -3.02
C GLU A 220 -10.69 29.92 -2.87
N PRO A 221 -10.75 29.01 -3.86
CA PRO A 221 -11.61 27.84 -3.76
C PRO A 221 -11.14 26.93 -2.60
N VAL A 222 -12.00 26.77 -1.59
CA VAL A 222 -11.72 25.92 -0.43
C VAL A 222 -11.66 24.45 -0.87
N SER A 223 -10.46 24.01 -1.24
CA SER A 223 -10.20 22.67 -1.77
C SER A 223 -10.15 21.63 -0.64
N TYR A 224 -11.15 20.76 -0.59
CA TYR A 224 -11.18 19.66 0.37
C TYR A 224 -10.37 18.46 -0.14
N SER A 225 -9.12 18.34 0.31
CA SER A 225 -8.29 17.16 0.03
C SER A 225 -8.63 16.01 0.98
N SER A 226 -9.32 15.00 0.47
CA SER A 226 -9.47 13.68 1.11
C SER A 226 -8.29 12.73 0.86
N GLY A 227 -7.28 13.18 0.09
CA GLY A 227 -6.20 12.34 -0.43
C GLY A 227 -5.30 11.74 0.66
N GLY A 228 -5.37 10.42 0.83
CA GLY A 228 -4.40 9.65 1.63
C GLY A 228 -4.89 9.14 2.98
N ARG A 229 -6.12 9.45 3.41
CA ARG A 229 -6.76 8.74 4.54
C ARG A 229 -7.46 7.49 4.04
N ARG A 230 -7.27 6.37 4.75
CA ARG A 230 -8.08 5.15 4.59
C ARG A 230 -9.53 5.50 4.87
N ASP A 231 -10.43 5.02 4.02
CA ASP A 231 -11.89 5.19 4.19
C ASP A 231 -12.29 4.75 5.62
N PRO A 232 -12.93 5.63 6.43
CA PRO A 232 -13.38 5.27 7.78
C PRO A 232 -14.44 4.16 7.80
N PHE A 233 -15.07 3.86 6.66
CA PHE A 233 -16.04 2.78 6.48
C PHE A 233 -15.46 1.52 5.82
N LEU A 234 -14.18 1.54 5.38
CA LEU A 234 -13.49 0.31 5.00
C LEU A 234 -13.27 -0.54 6.26
N SER A 235 -14.06 -1.60 6.40
CA SER A 235 -13.88 -2.64 7.42
C SER A 235 -12.41 -3.06 7.51
N LEU A 236 -11.91 -3.21 8.74
CA LEU A 236 -10.70 -4.00 8.99
C LEU A 236 -10.97 -5.42 8.48
N PRO A 237 -9.97 -6.15 7.92
CA PRO A 237 -10.18 -7.51 7.46
C PRO A 237 -10.75 -8.33 8.62
N ALA A 238 -12.00 -8.74 8.49
CA ALA A 238 -12.64 -9.63 9.45
C ALA A 238 -11.84 -10.93 9.46
N GLN A 239 -11.60 -11.44 10.67
CA GLN A 239 -10.83 -12.64 10.98
C GLN A 239 -10.97 -13.73 9.90
N GLN A 240 -10.03 -13.74 8.96
CA GLN A 240 -9.97 -14.78 7.93
C GLN A 240 -9.54 -16.07 8.61
N GLU A 241 -10.30 -17.13 8.42
CA GLU A 241 -9.89 -18.48 8.76
C GLU A 241 -8.70 -18.82 7.85
N THR A 242 -7.49 -18.95 8.43
CA THR A 242 -6.29 -19.17 7.63
C THR A 242 -6.33 -20.52 6.93
N ALA A 243 -5.73 -20.57 5.74
CA ALA A 243 -5.55 -21.83 5.04
C ALA A 243 -4.70 -22.80 5.90
N PHE A 244 -4.97 -24.10 5.76
CA PHE A 244 -4.28 -25.13 6.55
C PHE A 244 -2.77 -25.09 6.32
N GLY A 245 -2.01 -24.68 7.34
CA GLY A 245 -0.56 -24.48 7.29
C GLY A 245 -0.10 -23.02 7.36
N GLU A 246 -1.00 -22.03 7.26
CA GLU A 246 -0.67 -20.61 7.42
C GLU A 246 -0.95 -20.14 8.86
N ALA A 247 0.09 -19.61 9.53
CA ALA A 247 -0.04 -19.10 10.90
C ALA A 247 -0.95 -17.85 10.93
N PRO A 248 -1.96 -17.79 11.82
CA PRO A 248 -2.88 -16.66 11.88
C PRO A 248 -2.16 -15.37 12.28
N LEU A 249 -2.66 -14.21 11.84
CA LEU A 249 -2.05 -12.93 12.21
C LEU A 249 -2.07 -12.74 13.74
N PRO A 250 -0.92 -12.54 14.40
CA PRO A 250 -0.83 -12.54 15.86
C PRO A 250 -1.67 -11.42 16.47
N ASN A 251 -2.52 -11.77 17.44
CA ASN A 251 -3.35 -10.79 18.13
C ASN A 251 -2.61 -10.19 19.34
N VAL A 252 -2.18 -8.93 19.22
CA VAL A 252 -1.44 -8.20 20.27
C VAL A 252 -2.19 -8.10 21.60
N GLU A 253 -3.53 -8.23 21.63
CA GLU A 253 -4.30 -8.29 22.89
C GLU A 253 -4.14 -9.62 23.66
N LYS A 254 -3.54 -10.64 23.03
CA LYS A 254 -3.36 -12.01 23.53
C LYS A 254 -1.91 -12.49 23.40
N LEU A 255 -0.98 -11.58 23.15
CA LEU A 255 0.40 -11.88 22.79
C LEU A 255 1.35 -11.59 23.96
N THR A 256 2.21 -12.55 24.30
CA THR A 256 3.30 -12.41 25.27
C THR A 256 4.63 -12.33 24.52
N ILE A 257 5.52 -11.42 24.92
CA ILE A 257 6.89 -11.37 24.37
C ILE A 257 7.77 -12.29 25.22
N VAL A 258 8.26 -13.36 24.61
CA VAL A 258 9.05 -14.43 25.28
C VAL A 258 10.55 -14.15 25.21
N GLY A 259 11.00 -13.41 24.19
CA GLY A 259 12.41 -13.07 24.01
C GLY A 259 12.60 -11.92 23.03
N ILE A 260 13.73 -11.23 23.11
CA ILE A 260 14.15 -10.24 22.10
C ILE A 260 15.59 -10.55 21.71
N LEU A 261 15.80 -10.84 20.42
CA LEU A 261 17.08 -11.19 19.83
C LEU A 261 17.66 -9.96 19.12
N GLN A 262 18.91 -9.62 19.42
CA GLN A 262 19.66 -8.61 18.68
C GLN A 262 20.47 -9.31 17.59
N GLY A 263 20.29 -8.90 16.33
CA GLY A 263 21.09 -9.35 15.20
C GLY A 263 21.65 -8.18 14.39
N VAL A 264 22.42 -8.48 13.34
CA VAL A 264 22.97 -7.46 12.42
C VAL A 264 21.88 -6.61 11.73
N ASP A 265 20.70 -7.18 11.48
CA ASP A 265 19.53 -6.44 10.95
C ASP A 265 18.78 -5.61 12.01
N GLY A 266 19.29 -5.55 13.26
CA GLY A 266 18.60 -5.01 14.43
C GLY A 266 17.78 -6.04 15.20
N TYR A 267 16.90 -5.55 16.10
CA TYR A 267 16.15 -6.40 17.03
C TYR A 267 14.99 -7.15 16.37
N ARG A 268 14.77 -8.38 16.83
CA ARG A 268 13.66 -9.26 16.47
C ARG A 268 13.00 -9.79 17.75
N ALA A 269 11.68 -9.82 17.83
CA ALA A 269 10.98 -10.27 19.03
C ALA A 269 10.41 -11.67 18.83
N LEU A 270 10.68 -12.57 19.76
CA LEU A 270 10.02 -13.86 19.91
C LEU A 270 8.76 -13.64 20.74
N ALA A 271 7.61 -14.04 20.21
CA ALA A 271 6.33 -13.83 20.84
C ALA A 271 5.45 -15.09 20.74
N GLN A 272 4.55 -15.26 21.70
CA GLN A 272 3.66 -16.43 21.82
C GLN A 272 2.24 -15.96 22.13
N ASP A 273 1.23 -16.58 21.52
CA ASP A 273 -0.18 -16.27 21.82
C ASP A 273 -0.81 -17.22 22.86
N ASP A 274 -2.05 -16.93 23.24
CA ASP A 274 -2.85 -17.72 24.20
C ASP A 274 -3.25 -19.12 23.71
N LYS A 275 -2.74 -19.54 22.55
CA LYS A 275 -2.86 -20.89 21.97
C LYS A 275 -1.50 -21.52 21.68
N GLU A 276 -0.43 -20.98 22.29
CA GLU A 276 0.96 -21.44 22.16
C GLU A 276 1.60 -21.31 20.76
N ASN A 277 0.98 -20.57 19.82
CA ASN A 277 1.61 -20.32 18.52
C ASN A 277 2.79 -19.37 18.69
N GLY A 278 3.96 -19.76 18.17
CA GLY A 278 5.18 -18.95 18.19
C GLY A 278 5.31 -18.05 16.97
N TYR A 279 5.70 -16.79 17.18
CA TYR A 279 5.87 -15.75 16.17
C TYR A 279 7.26 -15.10 16.28
N VAL A 280 7.91 -14.84 15.15
CA VAL A 280 9.17 -14.09 15.08
C VAL A 280 8.91 -12.75 14.38
N LEU A 281 8.82 -11.69 15.18
CA LEU A 281 8.42 -10.36 14.75
C LEU A 281 9.61 -9.45 14.45
N ARG A 282 9.47 -8.63 13.40
CA ARG A 282 10.38 -7.56 12.96
C ARG A 282 9.63 -6.23 12.88
N LYS A 283 10.38 -5.13 12.78
CA LYS A 283 9.80 -3.80 12.51
C LYS A 283 9.08 -3.78 11.15
N GLY A 284 7.80 -3.43 11.15
CA GLY A 284 6.93 -3.38 9.97
C GLY A 284 6.04 -4.60 9.78
N ASP A 285 6.21 -5.67 10.57
CA ASP A 285 5.41 -6.89 10.44
C ASP A 285 3.94 -6.66 10.83
N ARG A 286 3.05 -7.43 10.19
CA ARG A 286 1.60 -7.33 10.39
C ARG A 286 1.16 -8.09 11.62
N VAL A 287 0.21 -7.50 12.34
CA VAL A 287 -0.45 -8.10 13.51
C VAL A 287 -1.95 -7.84 13.39
N LEU A 288 -2.79 -8.54 14.15
CA LEU A 288 -4.22 -8.32 14.10
C LEU A 288 -4.53 -6.85 14.46
N TYR A 289 -5.29 -6.17 13.59
CA TYR A 289 -5.62 -4.74 13.66
C TYR A 289 -4.44 -3.76 13.55
N GLY A 290 -3.23 -4.14 13.12
CA GLY A 290 -2.12 -3.18 13.04
C GLY A 290 -0.77 -3.71 12.55
N TYR A 291 0.30 -3.07 13.03
CA TYR A 291 1.68 -3.45 12.70
C TYR A 291 2.70 -3.12 13.80
N VAL A 292 3.84 -3.81 13.77
CA VAL A 292 5.01 -3.55 14.64
C VAL A 292 5.69 -2.24 14.23
N THR A 293 5.71 -1.25 15.12
CA THR A 293 6.30 0.08 14.87
C THR A 293 7.78 0.14 15.28
N ARG A 294 8.15 -0.49 16.40
CA ARG A 294 9.53 -0.58 16.90
C ARG A 294 9.72 -1.82 17.78
N ILE A 295 10.93 -2.36 17.80
CA ILE A 295 11.42 -3.33 18.78
C ILE A 295 12.62 -2.68 19.49
N GLU A 296 12.68 -2.82 20.81
CA GLU A 296 13.75 -2.36 21.70
C GLU A 296 14.08 -3.51 22.68
N GLU A 297 15.23 -3.48 23.35
CA GLU A 297 15.79 -4.59 24.16
C GLU A 297 14.81 -5.27 25.14
N GLN A 298 13.89 -4.51 25.73
CA GLN A 298 12.93 -4.99 26.73
C GLN A 298 11.46 -4.80 26.34
N ARG A 299 11.16 -4.33 25.11
CA ARG A 299 9.76 -4.04 24.70
C ARG A 299 9.53 -3.98 23.19
N VAL A 300 8.31 -4.32 22.78
CA VAL A 300 7.80 -4.18 21.43
C VAL A 300 6.67 -3.15 21.39
N VAL A 301 6.74 -2.23 20.43
CA VAL A 301 5.77 -1.14 20.24
C VAL A 301 4.96 -1.41 18.98
N PHE A 302 3.64 -1.55 19.14
CA PHE A 302 2.66 -1.80 18.09
C PHE A 302 1.76 -0.59 17.89
N ARG A 303 1.36 -0.31 16.65
CA ARG A 303 0.28 0.64 16.34
C ARG A 303 -0.92 -0.16 15.84
N LEU A 304 -2.04 -0.03 16.53
CA LEU A 304 -3.29 -0.73 16.23
C LEU A 304 -4.40 0.27 15.91
N ASN A 305 -5.21 -0.01 14.89
CA ASN A 305 -6.46 0.69 14.60
C ASN A 305 -7.63 -0.27 14.81
N ARG A 306 -8.50 -0.02 15.79
CA ARG A 306 -9.70 -0.83 16.04
C ARG A 306 -10.93 0.07 16.04
N ARG A 307 -11.87 -0.18 15.10
CA ARG A 307 -13.08 0.64 14.90
C ARG A 307 -12.77 2.14 14.72
N GLY A 308 -11.73 2.47 13.94
CA GLY A 308 -11.29 3.84 13.69
C GLY A 308 -10.41 4.46 14.78
N LEU A 309 -10.39 3.89 15.99
CA LEU A 309 -9.51 4.36 17.08
C LEU A 309 -8.08 3.83 16.89
N ASP A 310 -7.15 4.74 16.64
CA ASP A 310 -5.71 4.48 16.70
C ASP A 310 -5.25 4.42 18.17
N ARG A 311 -4.52 3.37 18.53
CA ARG A 311 -3.85 3.22 19.83
C ARG A 311 -2.44 2.63 19.66
N THR A 312 -1.52 3.09 20.49
CA THR A 312 -0.21 2.46 20.65
C THR A 312 -0.29 1.43 21.76
N VAL A 313 0.15 0.20 21.51
CA VAL A 313 0.29 -0.84 22.54
C VAL A 313 1.77 -1.14 22.71
N ILE A 314 2.22 -1.23 23.96
CA ILE A 314 3.60 -1.57 24.30
C ILE A 314 3.56 -2.85 25.13
N LEU A 315 4.08 -3.93 24.56
CA LEU A 315 4.31 -5.17 25.31
C LEU A 315 5.76 -5.18 25.80
N LYS A 316 5.97 -5.45 27.09
CA LYS A 316 7.31 -5.70 27.63
C LYS A 316 7.70 -7.16 27.37
N LEU A 317 9.00 -7.43 27.35
CA LEU A 317 9.55 -8.76 27.53
C LEU A 317 9.03 -9.35 28.86
N SER A 318 8.52 -10.58 28.83
CA SER A 318 8.22 -11.31 30.07
C SER A 318 9.52 -11.61 30.80
N GLN A 319 9.49 -11.43 32.11
CA GLN A 319 10.42 -12.09 33.03
C GLN A 319 9.78 -13.39 33.53
#